data_AF-A0A349MI47-F1
#
_entry.id   AF-A0A349MI47-F1
#
_cell.length_a   1.000
_cell.length_b   1.000
_cell.length_c   1.000
_cell.angle_alpha   90.00
_cell.angle_beta   90.00
_cell.angle_gamma   90.00
#
_symmetry.space_group_name_H-M   'P 1'
#
loop_
_entity.id
_entity.type
_entity.pdbx_description
1 polymer ?
#
loop_
_entity_poly.entity_id
_entity_poly.type
_entity_poly.pdbx_seq_one_letter_code
_entity_poly.pdbx_strand_id
1 'polypeptide(L)' 'MVRLVISLIFAIFLLIFASQNMHGTEVRFVFGEAVEMPVILALAGAFIAGFALAIFYFIVRAGSKKSGEDTDY' A
#
# COMPACT_ATOMS: atom_id res chain seq x y z
N MET A 1 1.55 -11.88 -22.77
CA MET A 1 1.66 -13.12 -21.96
C MET A 1 2.79 -13.09 -20.95
N VAL A 2 4.05 -12.79 -21.33
CA VAL A 2 5.20 -12.79 -20.40
C VAL A 2 4.97 -11.97 -19.12
N ARG A 3 4.37 -10.78 -19.23
CA ARG A 3 4.00 -9.96 -18.05
C ARG A 3 3.08 -10.69 -17.08
N LEU A 4 2.05 -11.38 -17.58
CA LEU A 4 1.10 -12.13 -16.75
C LEU A 4 1.77 -13.33 -16.07
N VAL A 5 2.67 -14.02 -16.78
CA VAL A 5 3.45 -15.14 -16.23
C VAL A 5 4.36 -14.65 -15.11
N ILE A 6 5.06 -13.53 -15.32
CA ILE A 6 5.91 -12.92 -14.29
C ILE A 6 5.07 -12.50 -13.08
N SER A 7 3.93 -11.84 -13.29
CA SER A 7 3.01 -11.48 -12.20
C SER A 7 2.50 -12.70 -11.43
N LEU A 8 2.19 -13.79 -12.12
CA LEU A 8 1.76 -15.04 -11.48
C LEU A 8 2.87 -15.65 -10.62
N ILE A 9 4.12 -15.65 -11.12
CA ILE A 9 5.29 -16.12 -10.36
C ILE A 9 5.46 -15.30 -9.08
N PHE A 10 5.38 -13.97 -9.17
CA PHE A 10 5.46 -13.10 -7.99
C PHE A 10 4.29 -13.35 -7.02
N ALA A 11 3.07 -13.54 -7.51
CA ALA A 11 1.90 -13.83 -6.68
C ALA A 11 2.07 -15.16 -5.93
N ILE A 12 2.60 -16.20 -6.60
CA ILE A 12 2.89 -17.49 -5.96
C ILE A 12 3.95 -17.33 -4.88
N PHE A 13 5.05 -16.63 -5.14
CA PHE A 13 6.08 -16.38 -4.13
C PHE A 13 5.54 -15.59 -2.94
N LEU A 14 4.72 -14.56 -3.18
CA LEU A 14 4.05 -13.81 -2.14
C LEU A 14 3.11 -14.69 -1.30
N LEU A 15 2.36 -15.60 -1.94
CA LEU A 15 1.48 -16.53 -1.26
C LEU A 15 2.25 -17.51 -0.38
N ILE A 16 3.35 -18.07 -0.90
CA ILE A 16 4.24 -18.95 -0.12
C ILE A 16 4.84 -18.17 1.05
N PHE A 17 5.37 -16.98 0.80
CA PHE A 17 5.89 -16.10 1.83
C PHE A 17 4.85 -15.80 2.92
N ALA A 18 3.63 -15.45 2.55
CA ALA A 18 2.53 -15.20 3.46
C ALA A 18 2.18 -16.44 4.30
N SER A 19 2.11 -17.61 3.66
CA SER A 19 1.80 -18.88 4.32
C SER A 19 2.88 -19.31 5.32
N GLN A 20 4.15 -19.02 5.04
CA GLN A 20 5.25 -19.37 5.94
C GLN A 20 5.44 -18.33 7.05
N ASN A 21 5.09 -17.07 6.80
CA ASN A 21 5.23 -15.95 7.75
C ASN A 21 3.88 -15.59 8.41
N MET A 22 3.12 -16.62 8.78
CA MET A 22 1.92 -16.47 9.60
C MET A 22 2.22 -16.26 11.09
N HIS A 23 3.50 -16.29 11.49
CA HIS A 23 3.90 -15.93 12.84
C HIS A 23 3.42 -14.52 13.19
N GLY A 24 2.93 -14.37 14.42
CA GLY A 24 2.51 -13.08 14.96
C GLY A 24 3.71 -12.15 15.03
N THR A 25 3.56 -10.95 14.47
CA THR A 25 4.45 -9.84 14.70
C THR A 25 3.72 -8.83 15.57
N GLU A 26 4.42 -8.31 16.57
CA GLU A 26 3.91 -7.24 17.40
C GLU A 26 4.01 -5.91 16.63
N VAL A 27 2.86 -5.35 16.26
CA VAL A 27 2.78 -4.03 15.62
C VAL A 27 2.45 -3.00 16.68
N ARG A 28 3.38 -2.07 16.90
CA ARG A 28 3.20 -0.92 17.79
C ARG A 28 2.80 0.30 16.99
N PHE A 29 1.55 0.73 17.17
CA PHE A 29 1.06 1.98 16.61
C PHE A 29 1.53 3.18 17.44
N VAL A 30 1.53 4.38 16.84
CA VAL A 30 1.90 5.63 17.54
C VAL A 30 0.99 5.89 18.74
N PHE A 31 -0.26 5.43 18.68
CA PHE A 31 -1.23 5.48 19.76
C PHE A 31 -1.91 4.11 19.90
N GLY A 32 -2.21 3.70 21.14
CA GLY A 32 -2.92 2.45 21.45
C GLY A 32 -2.02 1.31 21.94
N GLU A 33 -2.64 0.17 22.24
CA GLU A 33 -1.93 -1.04 22.64
C GLU A 33 -1.27 -1.73 21.44
N ALA A 34 -0.23 -2.51 21.72
CA ALA A 34 0.43 -3.31 20.71
C ALA A 34 -0.53 -4.41 20.21
N VAL A 35 -0.60 -4.59 18.91
CA VAL A 35 -1.46 -5.60 18.28
C VAL A 35 -0.59 -6.67 17.66
N GLU A 36 -0.77 -7.90 18.09
CA GLU A 36 -0.20 -9.06 17.39
C GLU A 36 -1.01 -9.34 16.12
N MET A 37 -0.32 -9.32 14.98
CA MET A 37 -0.92 -9.72 13.70
C MET A 37 0.10 -10.44 12.82
N PRO A 38 -0.35 -11.33 11.92
CA PRO A 38 0.50 -11.90 10.88
C PRO A 38 1.28 -10.81 10.12
N VAL A 39 2.58 -11.03 9.90
CA VAL A 39 3.46 -10.09 9.18
C VAL A 39 2.87 -9.67 7.83
N ILE A 40 2.22 -10.60 7.13
CA ILE A 40 1.60 -10.33 5.85
C ILE A 40 0.49 -9.26 5.92
N LEU A 41 -0.29 -9.23 7.01
CA LEU A 41 -1.33 -8.21 7.20
C LEU A 41 -0.71 -6.84 7.45
N ALA A 42 0.38 -6.77 8.23
CA ALA A 42 1.11 -5.53 8.44
C ALA A 42 1.68 -4.97 7.13
N LEU A 43 2.29 -5.83 6.31
CA LEU A 43 2.83 -5.45 5.00
C LEU A 43 1.74 -5.02 4.00
N ALA A 44 0.63 -5.76 3.95
CA ALA A 44 -0.51 -5.42 3.10
C ALA A 44 -1.13 -4.07 3.51
N GLY A 45 -1.30 -3.85 4.82
CA GLY A 45 -1.77 -2.59 5.37
C GLY A 45 -0.86 -1.41 4.99
N ALA A 46 0.46 -1.58 5.14
CA ALA A 46 1.44 -0.56 4.77
C ALA A 46 1.40 -0.22 3.27
N PHE A 47 1.29 -1.24 2.41
CA PHE A 47 1.18 -1.04 0.97
C PHE A 47 -0.09 -0.29 0.58
N ILE A 48 -1.25 -0.70 1.11
CA ILE A 48 -2.55 -0.06 0.82
C ILE A 48 -2.55 1.38 1.33
N ALA A 49 -2.04 1.63 2.54
CA ALA A 49 -1.95 2.97 3.10
C ALA A 49 -1.05 3.89 2.26
N GLY A 50 0.11 3.40 1.82
CA GLY A 50 1.01 4.15 0.93
C GLY A 50 0.36 4.46 -0.41
N PHE A 51 -0.34 3.50 -1.00
CA PHE A 51 -1.08 3.70 -2.25
C PHE A 51 -2.21 4.72 -2.12
N ALA A 52 -2.99 4.65 -1.04
CA ALA A 52 -4.05 5.61 -0.75
C ALA A 52 -3.49 7.04 -0.59
N LEU A 53 -2.37 7.19 0.13
CA LEU A 53 -1.70 8.48 0.32
C LEU A 53 -1.15 9.04 -0.98
N ALA A 54 -0.58 8.19 -1.85
CA ALA A 54 -0.14 8.59 -3.18
C ALA A 54 -1.31 9.08 -4.05
N ILE A 55 -2.44 8.35 -4.08
CA ILE A 55 -3.65 8.78 -4.80
C ILE A 55 -4.13 10.13 -4.27
N PHE A 56 -4.24 10.28 -2.96
CA PHE A 56 -4.68 11.53 -2.34
C PHE A 56 -3.79 12.70 -2.76
N TYR A 57 -2.46 12.51 -2.71
CA TYR A 57 -1.50 13.51 -3.16
C TYR A 57 -1.68 13.89 -4.64
N PHE A 58 -1.87 12.89 -5.53
CA PHE A 58 -2.12 13.16 -6.94
C PHE A 58 -3.43 13.92 -7.18
N ILE A 59 -4.50 13.59 -6.47
CA ILE A 59 -5.79 14.29 -6.57
C ILE A 59 -5.64 15.74 -6.12
N VAL A 60 -5.04 15.99 -4.96
CA VAL A 60 -4.83 17.34 -4.43
C VAL A 60 -3.96 18.16 -5.39
N ARG A 61 -2.86 17.59 -5.88
CA ARG A 61 -1.96 18.26 -6.84
C ARG A 61 -2.66 18.57 -8.16
N ALA A 62 -3.49 17.67 -8.68
CA ALA A 62 -4.26 17.90 -9.89
C ALA A 62 -5.29 19.03 -9.72
N GLY A 63 -5.95 19.10 -8.56
CA GLY A 63 -6.86 20.19 -8.20
C GLY A 63 -6.15 21.55 -8.12
N SER A 64 -4.98 21.62 -7.48
CA SER A 64 -4.19 22.85 -7.39
C SER A 64 -3.68 23.33 -8.75
N LYS A 65 -3.37 22.42 -9.68
CA LYS A 65 -2.89 22.79 -11.02
C LYS A 65 -3.98 23.44 -11.87
N LYS A 66 -5.24 23.05 -11.68
CA LYS A 66 -6.39 23.58 -12.42
C LYS A 66 -6.80 24.98 -11.96
N SER A 67 -6.58 25.32 -10.69
CA SER A 67 -6.88 26.64 -10.13
C SER A 67 -5.96 27.77 -10.59
N GLY A 68 -4.83 27.46 -11.25
CA GLY A 68 -3.88 28.48 -11.74
C GLY A 68 -4.12 28.91 -13.19
N GLU A 69 -4.87 28.14 -13.98
CA GLU A 69 -5.15 28.44 -15.40
C GLU A 69 -6.37 29.36 -15.59
N ASP A 70 -7.29 29.43 -14.63
CA ASP A 70 -8.53 30.23 -14.73
C ASP A 70 -8.37 31.69 -14.24
N THR A 71 -7.18 32.11 -13.80
CA THR A 71 -6.90 33.49 -13.31
C THR A 71 -6.12 34.36 -14.29
N ASP A 72 -5.75 33.85 -15.46
CA ASP A 72 -5.14 34.63 -16.55
C ASP A 72 -6.20 34.98 -17.62
N TYR A 73 -7.17 35.83 -17.24
CA TYR A 73 -8.02 36.58 -18.19
C TYR A 73 -8.23 38.01 -17.71
#